data_AF-A0AB36T1B6-F1
#
_entry.id   AF-A0AB36T1B6-F1
#
_cell.length_a   1.000
_cell.length_b   1.000
_cell.length_c   1.000
_cell.angle_alpha   90.00
_cell.angle_beta   90.00
_cell.angle_gamma   90.00
#
_symmetry.space_group_name_H-M   'P 1'
#
loop_
_entity.id
_entity.type
_entity.pdbx_description
1 polymer ?
#
loop_
_entity_poly.entity_id
_entity_poly.type
_entity_poly.pdbx_seq_one_letter_code
_entity_poly.pdbx_strand_id
1 'polypeptide(L)'
;MNFSIYLKLLIACTFGKVKIRPKYKHLQYMYDNNFVLPVSDGYTEIAGFPMPTYSDWHTITSDGKKAMWDKGNLLITRIISLIALLISFFALLINFYKI
;
A
#
# COMPACT_ATOMS: atom_id res chain seq x y z
N MET A 1 -9.85 2.47 -5.11
CA MET A 1 -8.84 2.48 -4.01
C MET A 1 -7.72 3.40 -4.45
N ASN A 2 -7.21 4.28 -3.57
CA ASN A 2 -6.12 5.19 -3.95
C ASN A 2 -4.83 4.39 -4.21
N PHE A 3 -4.06 4.82 -5.21
CA PHE A 3 -2.78 4.17 -5.57
C PHE A 3 -1.80 4.11 -4.37
N SER A 4 -1.76 5.16 -3.55
CA SER A 4 -0.91 5.19 -2.35
C SER A 4 -1.30 4.13 -1.30
N ILE A 5 -2.61 3.87 -1.13
CA ILE A 5 -3.13 2.82 -0.25
C ILE A 5 -2.75 1.46 -0.82
N TYR A 6 -2.95 1.27 -2.12
CA TYR A 6 -2.61 0.03 -2.82
C TYR A 6 -1.12 -0.29 -2.69
N LEU A 7 -0.22 0.68 -2.90
CA LEU A 7 1.22 0.47 -2.80
C LEU A 7 1.64 0.07 -1.37
N LYS A 8 1.04 0.70 -0.35
CA LYS A 8 1.28 0.34 1.06
C LYS A 8 0.80 -1.07 1.39
N LEU A 9 -0.38 -1.46 0.89
CA LEU A 9 -0.89 -2.83 1.04
C LEU A 9 -0.02 -3.84 0.30
N LEU A 10 0.46 -3.50 -0.89
CA LEU A 10 1.38 -4.35 -1.65
C LEU A 10 2.68 -4.57 -0.88
N ILE A 11 3.30 -3.50 -0.37
CA ILE A 11 4.50 -3.58 0.47
C ILE A 11 4.23 -4.42 1.72
N ALA A 12 3.09 -4.20 2.40
CA ALA A 12 2.71 -4.99 3.57
C ALA A 12 2.48 -6.48 3.23
N CYS A 13 1.97 -6.79 2.04
CA CYS A 13 1.76 -8.15 1.57
C CYS A 13 3.09 -8.85 1.22
N THR A 14 4.03 -8.14 0.61
CA THR A 14 5.33 -8.70 0.20
C THR A 14 6.32 -8.81 1.37
N PHE A 15 6.39 -7.80 2.23
CA PHE A 15 7.34 -7.73 3.35
C PHE A 15 6.74 -8.14 4.70
N GLY A 16 5.45 -8.49 4.74
CA GLY A 16 4.69 -8.86 5.95
C GLY A 16 4.29 -7.68 6.84
N LYS A 17 5.01 -6.55 6.78
CA LYS A 17 4.72 -5.33 7.53
C LYS A 17 5.08 -4.07 6.74
N VAL A 18 4.40 -2.97 7.02
CA VAL A 18 4.67 -1.65 6.42
C VAL A 18 4.68 -0.56 7.48
N LYS A 19 5.62 0.37 7.38
CA LYS A 19 5.63 1.56 8.22
C LYS A 19 4.63 2.58 7.68
N ILE A 20 3.60 2.92 8.46
CA ILE A 20 2.62 3.96 8.12
C ILE A 20 2.65 4.99 9.25
N ARG A 21 3.10 6.20 8.91
CA ARG A 21 3.11 7.32 9.87
C ARG A 21 1.67 7.65 10.28
N PRO A 22 1.42 8.04 11.54
CA PRO A 22 0.08 8.37 12.03
C PRO A 22 -0.55 9.57 11.31
N LYS A 23 0.26 10.49 10.78
CA LYS A 23 -0.20 11.63 9.96
C LYS A 23 -0.67 11.25 8.54
N TYR A 24 -0.68 9.96 8.18
CA TYR A 24 -1.08 9.53 6.85
C TYR A 24 -2.60 9.66 6.68
N LYS A 25 -3.02 10.52 5.73
CA LYS A 25 -4.42 10.88 5.47
C LYS A 25 -5.37 9.68 5.26
N HIS A 26 -4.85 8.54 4.79
CA HIS A 26 -5.66 7.36 4.50
C HIS A 26 -5.53 6.25 5.54
N LEU A 27 -4.82 6.49 6.65
CA LEU A 27 -4.64 5.49 7.70
C LEU A 27 -5.98 5.12 8.36
N GLN A 28 -6.78 6.13 8.72
CA GLN A 28 -8.13 5.92 9.28
C GLN A 28 -9.00 5.06 8.35
N TYR A 29 -9.02 5.39 7.05
CA TYR A 29 -9.76 4.61 6.05
C TYR A 29 -9.27 3.15 5.97
N MET A 30 -7.96 2.90 6.13
CA MET A 30 -7.42 1.53 6.14
C MET A 30 -7.83 0.76 7.39
N TYR A 31 -7.99 1.43 8.54
CA TYR A 31 -8.52 0.83 9.75
C TYR A 31 -10.03 0.56 9.67
N ASP A 32 -10.80 1.53 9.20
CA ASP A 32 -12.27 1.41 9.09
C ASP A 32 -12.69 0.26 8.16
N ASN A 33 -11.85 -0.05 7.15
CA ASN A 33 -12.08 -1.17 6.22
C ASN A 33 -11.33 -2.46 6.61
N ASN A 34 -10.74 -2.51 7.81
CA ASN A 34 -9.98 -3.64 8.32
C ASN A 34 -8.85 -4.09 7.37
N PHE A 35 -8.18 -3.19 6.67
CA PHE A 35 -7.12 -3.53 5.71
C PHE A 35 -5.77 -3.75 6.37
N VAL A 36 -5.51 -3.06 7.47
CA VAL A 36 -4.24 -3.13 8.20
C VAL A 36 -4.50 -3.19 9.70
N LEU A 37 -3.62 -3.87 10.43
CA LEU A 37 -3.62 -3.93 11.89
C LEU A 37 -2.33 -3.33 12.43
N PRO A 38 -2.36 -2.54 13.52
CA PRO A 38 -1.16 -2.03 14.13
C PRO A 38 -0.38 -3.17 14.81
N VAL A 39 0.95 -3.13 14.70
CA VAL A 39 1.83 -4.05 15.43
C VAL A 39 2.10 -3.46 16.81
N SER A 40 1.81 -4.24 17.86
CA SER A 40 2.18 -3.88 19.22
C SER A 40 3.70 -3.95 19.39
N ASP A 41 4.31 -2.89 19.91
CA ASP A 41 5.75 -2.78 20.20
C ASP A 41 6.06 -3.00 21.69
N GLY A 42 5.05 -3.28 22.52
CA GLY A 42 5.21 -3.50 23.96
C GLY A 42 4.06 -2.93 24.79
N TYR A 43 4.35 -2.65 26.05
CA TYR A 43 3.42 -2.04 27.00
C TYR A 43 4.09 -0.83 27.66
N THR A 44 3.32 0.23 27.89
CA THR A 44 3.73 1.41 28.66
C THR A 44 2.78 1.59 29.84
N GLU A 45 3.31 1.95 31.01
CA GLU A 45 2.48 2.22 32.18
C GLU A 45 1.92 3.64 32.11
N ILE A 46 0.59 3.74 32.11
CA ILE A 46 -0.14 5.01 32.20
C ILE A 46 -1.04 4.90 33.42
N ALA A 47 -0.80 5.75 34.43
CA ALA A 47 -1.56 5.78 35.68
C ALA A 47 -1.64 4.41 36.41
N GLY A 48 -0.56 3.62 36.37
CA GLY A 48 -0.47 2.32 37.04
C GLY A 48 -1.12 1.16 36.28
N PHE A 49 -1.60 1.38 35.06
CA PHE A 49 -2.14 0.33 34.18
C PHE A 49 -1.23 0.11 32.97
N PRO A 50 -0.91 -1.15 32.60
CA PRO A 50 -0.16 -1.44 31.39
C PRO A 50 -1.05 -1.22 30.16
N MET A 51 -0.75 -0.18 29.37
CA MET A 51 -1.37 0.05 28.07
C MET A 51 -0.47 -0.47 26.95
N PRO A 52 -0.99 -1.21 25.95
CA PRO A 52 -0.20 -1.62 24.80
C PRO A 52 0.25 -0.40 23.99
N THR A 53 1.54 -0.33 23.66
CA THR A 53 2.09 0.67 22.75
C THR A 53 2.04 0.15 21.33
N TYR A 54 1.40 0.91 20.45
CA TYR A 54 1.35 0.58 19.03
C TYR A 54 2.51 1.27 18.30
N SER A 55 3.28 0.49 17.54
CA SER A 55 4.34 1.02 16.69
C SER A 55 3.75 1.65 15.41
N ASP A 56 4.55 2.43 14.69
CA ASP A 56 4.23 2.90 13.32
C ASP A 56 4.14 1.74 12.30
N TRP A 57 4.40 0.50 12.72
CA TRP A 57 4.36 -0.69 11.89
C TRP A 57 2.96 -1.29 11.85
N HIS A 58 2.53 -1.65 10.65
CA HIS A 58 1.22 -2.22 10.42
C HIS A 58 1.35 -3.49 9.58
N THR A 59 0.60 -4.53 9.93
CA THR A 59 0.49 -5.78 9.16
C THR A 59 -0.77 -5.75 8.30
N ILE A 60 -0.75 -6.48 7.19
CA ILE A 60 -1.93 -6.60 6.31
C ILE A 60 -2.83 -7.74 6.79
N THR A 61 -4.14 -7.50 6.77
CA THR A 61 -5.16 -8.53 7.07
C THR A 61 -5.51 -9.36 5.83
N SER A 62 -6.28 -10.44 6.02
CA SER A 62 -6.91 -11.17 4.91
C SER A 62 -7.79 -10.27 4.05
N ASP A 63 -8.56 -9.38 4.67
CA ASP A 63 -9.47 -8.45 3.99
C ASP A 63 -8.69 -7.40 3.19
N GLY A 64 -7.58 -6.90 3.74
CA GLY A 64 -6.66 -6.01 3.04
C GLY A 64 -6.03 -6.67 1.81
N LYS A 65 -5.64 -7.95 1.91
CA LYS A 65 -5.14 -8.73 0.76
C LYS A 65 -6.21 -8.90 -0.31
N LYS A 66 -7.44 -9.25 0.08
CA LYS A 66 -8.56 -9.41 -0.86
C LYS A 66 -8.90 -8.10 -1.57
N ALA A 67 -9.00 -7.01 -0.83
CA ALA A 67 -9.25 -5.68 -1.38
C ALA A 67 -8.11 -5.20 -2.29
N MET A 68 -6.87 -5.55 -1.97
CA MET A 68 -5.71 -5.32 -2.83
C MET A 68 -5.84 -6.06 -4.16
N TRP A 69 -6.18 -7.34 -4.17
CA TRP A 69 -6.33 -8.11 -5.41
C TRP A 69 -7.54 -7.66 -6.24
N ASP A 70 -8.72 -7.52 -5.63
CA ASP A 70 -9.96 -7.16 -6.33
C ASP A 70 -9.89 -5.75 -6.93
N LYS A 71 -9.43 -4.77 -6.15
CA LYS A 71 -9.34 -3.37 -6.62
C LYS A 71 -8.01 -3.07 -7.33
N GLY A 72 -7.01 -3.93 -7.14
CA GLY A 72 -5.68 -3.81 -7.74
C GLY A 72 -5.65 -4.26 -9.19
N ASN A 73 -6.40 -5.29 -9.57
CA ASN A 73 -6.42 -5.79 -10.95
C ASN A 73 -6.67 -4.68 -11.98
N LEU A 74 -7.68 -3.83 -11.75
CA LEU A 74 -7.98 -2.72 -12.66
C LEU A 74 -6.87 -1.66 -12.69
N LEU A 75 -6.21 -1.40 -11.55
CA LEU A 75 -5.09 -0.47 -11.46
C LEU A 75 -3.84 -1.03 -12.15
N ILE A 76 -3.52 -2.31 -11.93
CA ILE A 76 -2.40 -3.01 -12.54
C ILE A 76 -2.57 -3.05 -14.05
N THR A 77 -3.75 -3.45 -14.56
CA THR A 77 -4.02 -3.48 -16.00
C THR A 77 -3.81 -2.10 -16.61
N ARG A 78 -4.29 -1.03 -15.96
CA ARG A 78 -4.10 0.34 -16.45
C ARG A 78 -2.63 0.77 -16.48
N ILE A 79 -1.84 0.38 -15.47
CA ILE A 79 -0.40 0.65 -15.42
C ILE A 79 0.33 -0.12 -16.53
N ILE A 80 0.02 -1.39 -16.73
CA ILE A 80 0.62 -2.21 -17.80
C ILE A 80 0.30 -1.62 -19.17
N SER A 81 -0.96 -1.22 -19.41
CA SER A 81 -1.35 -0.56 -20.66
C SER A 81 -0.60 0.75 -20.88
N LEU A 82 -0.41 1.55 -19.82
CA LEU A 82 0.33 2.81 -19.91
C LEU A 82 1.82 2.58 -20.19
N ILE A 83 2.43 1.56 -19.58
CA ILE A 83 3.81 1.16 -19.86
C ILE A 83 3.95 0.69 -21.30
N ALA A 84 3.03 -0.15 -21.79
CA ALA A 84 3.03 -0.61 -23.17
C ALA A 84 2.94 0.57 -24.16
N LEU A 85 2.07 1.54 -23.89
CA LEU A 85 1.93 2.74 -24.70
C LEU A 85 3.22 3.57 -24.72
N LEU A 86 3.87 3.75 -23.56
CA LEU A 86 5.16 4.44 -23.49
C LEU A 86 6.24 3.69 -24.29
N ILE A 87 6.33 2.37 -24.19
CA ILE A 87 7.28 1.56 -24.96
C ILE A 87 7.05 1.74 -26.46
N SER A 88 5.80 1.65 -26.92
CA SER A 88 5.45 1.88 -28.32
C SER A 88 5.80 3.31 -28.78
N PHE A 89 5.55 4.30 -27.92
CA PHE A 89 5.88 5.69 -28.21
C PHE A 89 7.40 5.91 -28.32
N PHE A 90 8.19 5.39 -27.38
CA PHE A 90 9.65 5.47 -27.43
C PHE A 90 10.23 4.72 -28.63
N ALA A 91 9.68 3.56 -28.98
CA ALA A 91 10.10 2.82 -30.17
C ALA A 91 9.88 3.65 -31.45
N LEU A 92 8.74 4.35 -31.55
CA LEU A 92 8.43 5.24 -32.66
C LEU A 92 9.37 6.47 -32.69
N LEU A 93 9.66 7.04 -31.53
CA LEU A 93 10.55 8.21 -31.38
C LEU A 93 11.99 7.86 -31.79
N ILE A 94 12.51 6.71 -31.37
CA ILE A 94 13.82 6.19 -31.78
C ILE A 94 13.85 5.95 -33.30
N ASN A 95 12.77 5.40 -33.87
CA ASN A 95 12.68 5.16 -35.31
C ASN A 95 12.74 6.48 -36.10
N PHE A 96 11.99 7.50 -35.66
CA PHE A 96 12.00 8.83 -36.28
C PHE A 96 13.36 9.54 -36.20
N TYR A 97 14.09 9.42 -35.09
CA TYR A 97 15.41 10.03 -34.92
C TYR A 97 16.56 9.26 -35.59
N LYS A 98 16.30 8.05 -36.09
CA LYS A 98 17.28 7.24 -36.83
C LYS A 98 17.26 7.50 -38.35
N ILE A 99 16.35 8.36 -38.81
CA ILE A 99 16.29 8.96 -40.16
C ILE A 99 17.08 10.27 -40.12
#